data_AF-A0AAU2G4K1-F1
#
_entry.id   AF-A0AAU2G4K1-F1
#
_cell.length_a   1.000
_cell.length_b   1.000
_cell.length_c   1.000
_cell.angle_alpha   90.00
_cell.angle_beta   90.00
_cell.angle_gamma   90.00
#
_symmetry.space_group_name_H-M   'P 1'
#
loop_
_entity.id
_entity.type
_entity.pdbx_description
1 polymer ?
#
loop_
_entity_poly.entity_id
_entity_poly.type
_entity_poly.pdbx_seq_one_letter_code
_entity_poly.pdbx_strand_id
1 'polypeptide(L)'
;MSEAEVVRNVITRLVANADETQTRIAHELFRQAGYLWRCGNPACPAYNYKGLRYCEGCGWGSKGKPVGDLHPSMYTERRWTRLRRALLKHYAPAAPMPDAVVFDYWGGPGWRGAEVTEMYGGRTEEITDGFRDRDRFEDIATALDSLTKWSKPSYGEHIRVVLAP
;
A
#
# COMPACT_ATOMS: atom_id res chain seq x y z
N MET A 1 -13.02 19.64 -4.47
CA MET A 1 -13.39 18.45 -3.68
C MET A 1 -14.13 17.48 -4.58
N SER A 2 -13.68 16.23 -4.65
CA SER A 2 -14.34 15.16 -5.40
C SER A 2 -15.55 14.62 -4.63
N GLU A 3 -16.49 13.97 -5.33
CA GLU A 3 -17.63 13.28 -4.70
C GLU A 3 -17.16 12.26 -3.64
N ALA A 4 -16.08 11.53 -3.92
CA ALA A 4 -15.50 10.55 -3.00
C ALA A 4 -15.02 11.20 -1.70
N GLU A 5 -14.41 12.39 -1.77
CA GLU A 5 -13.98 13.15 -0.57
C GLU A 5 -15.18 13.64 0.24
N VAL A 6 -16.23 14.12 -0.42
CA VAL A 6 -17.46 14.56 0.26
C VAL A 6 -18.09 13.40 1.01
N VAL A 7 -18.26 12.24 0.38
CA VAL A 7 -18.85 11.05 1.00
C VAL A 7 -17.99 10.56 2.16
N ARG A 8 -16.66 10.49 2.00
CA ARG A 8 -15.73 10.13 3.10
C ARG A 8 -15.89 11.04 4.31
N ASN A 9 -15.99 12.35 4.08
CA ASN A 9 -16.19 13.33 5.14
C ASN A 9 -17.54 13.14 5.86
N VAL A 10 -18.61 12.84 5.12
CA VAL A 10 -19.93 12.56 5.72
C VAL A 10 -19.89 11.30 6.58
N ILE A 11 -19.34 10.19 6.06
CA ILE A 11 -19.21 8.93 6.80
C ILE A 11 -18.43 9.16 8.10
N THR A 12 -17.27 9.81 8.01
CA THR A 12 -16.39 10.10 9.16
C THR A 12 -17.14 10.89 10.24
N ARG A 13 -17.84 11.97 9.85
CA ARG A 13 -18.59 12.80 10.79
C ARG A 13 -19.76 12.06 11.42
N LEU A 14 -20.45 11.22 10.65
CA LEU A 14 -21.59 10.45 11.14
C LEU A 14 -21.13 9.43 12.18
N VAL A 15 -20.07 8.67 11.90
CA VAL A 15 -19.49 7.69 12.84
C VAL A 15 -18.96 8.36 14.10
N ALA A 16 -18.31 9.52 13.98
CA ALA A 16 -17.77 10.24 15.14
C ALA A 16 -18.82 10.71 16.16
N ASN A 17 -20.09 10.78 15.77
CA ASN A 17 -21.20 11.22 16.63
C ASN A 17 -22.23 10.10 16.92
N ALA A 18 -21.96 8.89 16.47
CA ALA A 18 -22.86 7.75 16.56
C ALA A 18 -22.47 6.84 17.73
N ASP A 19 -23.46 6.20 18.35
CA ASP A 19 -23.20 5.05 19.23
C ASP A 19 -22.79 3.80 18.42
N GLU A 20 -22.47 2.69 19.11
CA GLU A 20 -22.06 1.44 18.46
C GLU A 20 -23.12 0.85 17.52
N THR A 21 -24.39 0.95 17.91
CA THR A 21 -25.52 0.40 17.12
C THR A 21 -25.71 1.23 15.86
N GLN A 22 -25.72 2.56 16.00
CA GLN A 22 -25.82 3.52 14.92
C GLN A 22 -24.63 3.40 13.96
N THR A 23 -23.41 3.26 14.49
CA THR A 23 -22.19 3.04 13.69
C THR A 23 -22.30 1.79 12.84
N ARG A 24 -22.73 0.67 13.44
CA ARG A 24 -22.92 -0.60 12.71
C ARG A 24 -23.96 -0.47 11.60
N ILE A 25 -25.10 0.16 11.87
CA ILE A 25 -26.17 0.38 10.87
C ILE A 25 -25.65 1.27 9.75
N ALA A 26 -25.00 2.38 10.07
CA ALA A 26 -24.46 3.31 9.08
C ALA A 26 -23.44 2.62 8.17
N HIS A 27 -22.45 1.91 8.73
CA HIS A 27 -21.47 1.17 7.94
C HIS A 27 -22.10 0.14 7.00
N GLU A 28 -23.13 -0.59 7.46
CA GLU A 28 -23.83 -1.55 6.61
C GLU A 28 -24.57 -0.86 5.47
N LEU A 29 -25.26 0.26 5.72
CA LEU A 29 -25.92 1.05 4.67
C LEU A 29 -24.91 1.59 3.65
N PHE A 30 -23.79 2.16 4.10
CA PHE A 30 -22.74 2.65 3.19
C PHE A 30 -22.06 1.51 2.42
N ARG A 31 -21.95 0.32 3.00
CA ARG A 31 -21.47 -0.89 2.30
C ARG A 31 -22.45 -1.31 1.21
N GLN A 32 -23.75 -1.36 1.50
CA GLN A 32 -24.79 -1.71 0.53
C GLN A 32 -24.85 -0.68 -0.61
N ALA A 33 -24.67 0.61 -0.30
CA ALA A 33 -24.55 1.68 -1.28
C ALA A 33 -23.21 1.66 -2.06
N GLY A 34 -22.28 0.77 -1.72
CA GLY A 34 -21.01 0.59 -2.42
C GLY A 34 -19.94 1.64 -2.10
N TYR A 35 -20.12 2.43 -1.05
CA TYR A 35 -19.14 3.41 -0.57
C TYR A 35 -18.10 2.80 0.38
N LEU A 36 -18.46 1.68 1.02
CA LEU A 36 -17.57 0.89 1.87
C LEU A 36 -17.47 -0.56 1.39
N TRP A 37 -16.37 -1.23 1.73
CA TRP A 37 -16.23 -2.68 1.63
C TRP A 37 -15.67 -3.24 2.95
N ARG A 38 -16.05 -4.47 3.30
CA ARG A 38 -15.60 -5.11 4.54
C ARG A 38 -14.31 -5.88 4.32
N CYS A 39 -13.36 -5.76 5.26
CA CYS A 39 -12.15 -6.57 5.23
C CYS A 39 -12.49 -8.07 5.12
N GLY A 40 -11.79 -8.80 4.24
CA GLY A 40 -12.01 -10.24 4.08
C GLY A 40 -11.33 -11.10 5.16
N ASN A 41 -10.64 -10.49 6.13
CA ASN A 41 -10.09 -11.19 7.29
C ASN A 41 -11.22 -11.36 8.32
N PRO A 42 -11.58 -12.58 8.73
CA PRO A 42 -12.68 -12.83 9.67
C PRO A 42 -12.52 -12.14 11.03
N ALA A 43 -11.28 -11.91 11.46
CA ALA A 43 -10.97 -11.25 12.73
C ALA A 43 -10.98 -9.71 12.64
N CYS A 44 -11.09 -9.13 11.43
CA CYS A 44 -11.05 -7.70 11.23
C CYS A 44 -12.46 -7.11 11.08
N PRO A 45 -12.92 -6.25 12.01
CA PRO A 45 -14.23 -5.63 11.92
C PRO A 45 -14.25 -4.39 11.00
N ALA A 46 -13.12 -4.01 10.39
CA ALA A 46 -12.98 -2.76 9.67
C ALA A 46 -13.80 -2.70 8.37
N TYR A 47 -14.39 -1.53 8.15
CA TYR A 47 -14.94 -1.10 6.87
C TYR A 47 -13.96 -0.14 6.22
N ASN A 48 -13.68 -0.36 4.94
CA ASN A 48 -12.73 0.43 4.17
C ASN A 48 -13.47 1.20 3.09
N TYR A 49 -12.97 2.38 2.73
CA TYR A 49 -13.58 3.16 1.67
C TYR A 49 -13.46 2.51 0.29
N LYS A 50 -14.43 2.79 -0.58
CA LYS A 50 -14.35 2.45 -1.99
C LYS A 50 -13.08 3.04 -2.61
N GLY A 51 -12.46 2.26 -3.50
CA GLY A 51 -11.20 2.60 -4.17
C GLY A 51 -9.96 2.21 -3.36
N LEU A 52 -10.10 1.92 -2.07
CA LEU A 52 -9.00 1.37 -1.29
C LEU A 52 -8.77 -0.08 -1.71
N ARG A 53 -7.51 -0.39 -2.00
CA ARG A 53 -7.11 -1.74 -2.43
C ARG A 53 -6.96 -2.69 -1.24
N TYR A 54 -6.71 -2.16 -0.03
CA TYR A 54 -6.35 -2.93 1.16
C TYR A 54 -7.05 -2.41 2.43
N CYS A 55 -7.07 -3.24 3.46
CA CYS A 55 -7.63 -2.91 4.75
C CYS A 55 -6.69 -2.01 5.57
N GLU A 56 -7.20 -0.88 6.07
CA GLU A 56 -6.49 0.07 6.95
C GLU A 56 -5.92 -0.53 8.23
N GLY A 57 -6.51 -1.63 8.73
CA GLY A 57 -6.15 -2.15 10.05
C GLY A 57 -5.33 -3.45 10.07
N CYS A 58 -5.20 -4.16 8.94
CA CYS A 58 -4.56 -5.48 8.97
C CYS A 58 -3.87 -5.94 7.69
N GLY A 59 -3.88 -5.15 6.60
CA GLY A 59 -3.20 -5.55 5.37
C GLY A 59 -3.84 -6.75 4.65
N TRP A 60 -5.16 -6.94 4.75
CA TRP A 60 -5.90 -7.93 3.95
C TRP A 60 -6.77 -7.24 2.89
N GLY A 61 -6.94 -7.90 1.74
CA GLY A 61 -7.85 -7.44 0.69
C GLY A 61 -9.32 -7.81 0.94
N SER A 62 -10.22 -7.25 0.13
CA SER A 62 -11.66 -7.56 0.14
C SER A 62 -11.98 -9.04 -0.13
N LYS A 63 -11.07 -9.75 -0.80
CA LYS A 63 -11.18 -11.19 -1.11
C LYS A 63 -10.64 -12.10 -0.01
N GLY A 64 -10.25 -11.56 1.15
CA GLY A 64 -9.70 -12.36 2.25
C GLY A 64 -8.36 -12.99 1.90
N LYS A 65 -7.54 -12.31 1.09
CA LYS A 65 -6.14 -12.67 0.89
C LYS A 65 -5.25 -11.68 1.62
N PRO A 66 -4.19 -12.15 2.31
CA PRO A 66 -3.21 -11.25 2.87
C PRO A 66 -2.54 -10.46 1.74
N VAL A 67 -2.10 -9.24 2.06
CA VAL A 67 -1.18 -8.50 1.20
C VAL A 67 0.09 -9.32 1.09
N GLY A 68 0.30 -9.88 -0.09
CA GLY A 68 1.53 -10.57 -0.44
C GLY A 68 2.43 -9.67 -1.27
N ASP A 69 3.68 -10.08 -1.38
CA ASP A 69 4.56 -9.48 -2.36
C ASP A 69 3.95 -9.59 -3.75
N LEU A 70 4.16 -8.55 -4.53
CA LEU A 70 3.91 -8.61 -5.96
C LEU A 70 5.22 -8.32 -6.62
N HIS A 71 5.70 -9.29 -7.39
CA HIS A 71 6.87 -9.11 -8.19
C HIS A 71 6.70 -9.87 -9.51
N PRO A 72 7.29 -9.39 -10.60
CA PRO A 72 7.41 -10.14 -11.84
C PRO A 72 7.99 -11.53 -11.58
N SER A 73 7.47 -12.53 -12.30
CA SER A 73 7.77 -13.96 -12.09
C SER A 73 9.27 -14.31 -12.20
N MET A 74 10.06 -13.46 -12.86
CA MET A 74 11.49 -13.65 -13.07
C MET A 74 12.38 -13.19 -11.90
N TYR A 75 11.82 -12.57 -10.85
CA TYR A 75 12.58 -12.19 -9.65
C TYR A 75 12.60 -13.33 -8.63
N THR A 76 13.81 -13.78 -8.26
CA THR A 76 14.00 -14.83 -7.24
C THR A 76 13.85 -14.27 -5.83
N GLU A 77 13.36 -15.09 -4.89
CA GLU A 77 13.17 -14.71 -3.48
C GLU A 77 14.42 -14.08 -2.85
N ARG A 78 15.62 -14.58 -3.19
CA ARG A 78 16.89 -14.07 -2.63
C ARG A 78 17.16 -12.61 -2.97
N ARG A 79 16.85 -12.18 -4.20
CA ARG A 79 17.10 -10.80 -4.64
C ARG A 79 16.04 -9.86 -4.09
N TRP A 80 14.81 -10.34 -4.07
CA TRP A 80 13.69 -9.67 -3.44
C TRP A 80 13.93 -9.39 -1.94
N THR A 81 14.51 -10.36 -1.23
CA THR A 81 14.88 -10.25 0.19
C THR A 81 15.83 -9.07 0.45
N ARG A 82 16.72 -8.74 -0.49
CA ARG A 82 17.64 -7.61 -0.33
C ARG A 82 16.90 -6.28 -0.33
N LEU A 83 15.96 -6.08 -1.27
CA LEU A 83 15.14 -4.87 -1.32
C LEU A 83 14.29 -4.75 -0.06
N ARG A 84 13.61 -5.83 0.35
CA ARG A 84 12.83 -5.87 1.59
C ARG A 84 13.68 -5.49 2.80
N ARG A 85 14.88 -6.03 2.95
CA ARG A 85 15.77 -5.69 4.07
C ARG A 85 16.18 -4.22 4.05
N ALA A 86 16.49 -3.67 2.88
CA ALA A 86 16.84 -2.26 2.73
C ALA A 86 15.67 -1.34 3.14
N LEU A 87 14.45 -1.68 2.71
CA LEU A 87 13.24 -0.95 3.09
C LEU A 87 12.94 -1.07 4.59
N LEU A 88 12.99 -2.29 5.15
CA LEU A 88 12.82 -2.50 6.59
C LEU A 88 13.83 -1.69 7.41
N LYS A 89 15.11 -1.65 6.99
CA LYS A 89 16.14 -0.83 7.65
C LYS A 89 15.83 0.66 7.55
N HIS A 90 15.35 1.12 6.39
CA HIS A 90 15.00 2.51 6.16
C HIS A 90 13.82 2.98 7.02
N TYR A 91 12.77 2.16 7.14
CA TYR A 91 11.56 2.50 7.89
C TYR A 91 11.61 2.11 9.37
N ALA A 92 12.54 1.24 9.80
CA ALA A 92 12.66 0.83 11.21
C ALA A 92 12.70 2.01 12.21
N PRO A 93 13.33 3.17 11.91
CA PRO A 93 13.33 4.33 12.81
C PRO A 93 12.03 5.14 12.82
N ALA A 94 11.12 4.92 11.86
CA ALA A 94 9.94 5.75 11.65
C ALA A 94 8.66 5.00 12.05
N ALA A 95 7.86 5.62 12.93
CA ALA A 95 6.49 5.21 13.20
C ALA A 95 5.52 6.26 12.64
N PRO A 96 4.46 5.84 11.91
CA PRO A 96 4.11 4.47 11.56
C PRO A 96 4.97 3.90 10.41
N MET A 97 5.30 2.60 10.49
CA MET A 97 5.92 1.85 9.39
C MET A 97 4.85 1.50 8.34
N PRO A 98 5.11 1.66 7.03
CA PRO A 98 4.15 1.25 6.02
C PRO A 98 4.00 -0.28 5.99
N ASP A 99 2.79 -0.77 5.73
CA ASP A 99 2.49 -2.20 5.55
C ASP A 99 3.15 -2.75 4.28
N ALA A 100 3.23 -1.92 3.24
CA ALA A 100 3.91 -2.24 2.00
C ALA A 100 4.42 -0.98 1.29
N VAL A 101 5.40 -1.17 0.40
CA VAL A 101 5.91 -0.14 -0.50
C VAL A 101 5.72 -0.62 -1.92
N VAL A 102 5.04 0.18 -2.73
CA VAL A 102 4.79 -0.11 -4.14
C VAL A 102 5.64 0.78 -5.01
N PHE A 103 6.18 0.18 -6.07
CA PHE A 103 6.94 0.87 -7.10
C PHE A 103 6.20 0.66 -8.41
N ASP A 104 5.73 1.74 -9.01
CA ASP A 104 5.04 1.75 -10.30
C ASP A 104 5.98 2.33 -11.36
N TYR A 105 6.34 1.53 -12.36
CA TYR A 105 7.30 1.94 -13.38
C TYR A 105 6.62 2.49 -14.63
N TRP A 106 6.73 3.80 -14.81
CA TRP A 106 6.22 4.53 -15.98
C TRP A 106 7.32 5.01 -16.94
N GLY A 107 8.57 4.61 -16.69
CA GLY A 107 9.74 5.01 -17.47
C GLY A 107 10.89 5.53 -16.60
N GLY A 108 12.09 5.63 -17.19
CA GLY A 108 13.29 6.14 -16.51
C GLY A 108 14.38 5.09 -16.27
N PRO A 109 15.34 5.37 -15.37
CA PRO A 109 16.49 4.50 -15.12
C PRO A 109 16.14 3.29 -14.24
N GLY A 110 15.37 2.35 -14.81
CA GLY A 110 14.96 1.12 -14.11
C GLY A 110 14.06 1.37 -12.91
N TRP A 111 14.06 0.42 -11.96
CA TRP A 111 13.21 0.51 -10.77
C TRP A 111 13.50 1.71 -9.87
N ARG A 112 14.70 2.28 -9.96
CA ARG A 112 15.05 3.51 -9.23
C ARG A 112 14.30 4.74 -9.77
N GLY A 113 13.87 4.71 -11.03
CA GLY A 113 13.05 5.76 -11.64
C GLY A 113 11.56 5.65 -11.33
N ALA A 114 11.11 4.52 -10.77
CA ALA A 114 9.70 4.26 -10.50
C ALA A 114 9.11 5.30 -9.54
N GLU A 115 7.82 5.55 -9.72
CA GLU A 115 7.02 6.25 -8.72
C GLU A 115 6.83 5.31 -7.53
N VAL A 116 6.90 5.87 -6.32
CA VAL A 116 6.88 5.07 -5.10
C VAL A 116 5.72 5.51 -4.23
N THR A 117 4.95 4.53 -3.79
CA THR A 117 3.81 4.72 -2.89
C THR A 117 3.98 3.88 -1.64
N GLU A 118 3.91 4.51 -0.48
CA GLU A 118 3.79 3.86 0.81
C GLU A 118 2.33 3.48 1.06
N MET A 119 2.12 2.28 1.58
CA MET A 119 0.80 1.76 1.89
C MET A 119 0.65 1.60 3.39
N TYR A 120 -0.35 2.26 3.95
CA TYR A 120 -0.77 2.20 5.34
C TYR A 120 -2.19 1.66 5.37
N GLY A 121 -2.30 0.37 5.02
CA GLY A 121 -3.52 -0.33 4.73
C GLY A 121 -4.31 0.34 3.61
N GLY A 122 -5.43 0.98 3.94
CA GLY A 122 -6.26 1.69 2.97
C GLY A 122 -5.80 3.11 2.67
N ARG A 123 -4.88 3.69 3.44
CA ARG A 123 -4.26 4.97 3.11
C ARG A 123 -2.99 4.74 2.30
N THR A 124 -2.73 5.64 1.35
CA THR A 124 -1.49 5.63 0.57
C THR A 124 -0.83 7.00 0.60
N GLU A 125 0.49 7.02 0.64
CA GLU A 125 1.28 8.25 0.56
C GLU A 125 2.30 8.11 -0.57
N GLU A 126 2.31 9.08 -1.49
CA GLU A 126 3.31 9.12 -2.55
C GLU A 126 4.62 9.66 -1.97
N ILE A 127 5.72 8.97 -2.22
CA ILE A 127 7.05 9.47 -1.92
C ILE A 127 7.49 10.33 -3.10
N THR A 128 7.47 11.65 -2.93
CA THR A 128 8.01 12.58 -3.93
C THR A 128 9.45 12.19 -4.27
N ASP A 129 9.73 12.06 -5.56
CA ASP A 129 11.01 11.58 -6.11
C ASP A 129 11.43 10.15 -5.71
N GLY A 130 10.59 9.42 -4.97
CA GLY A 130 10.83 8.05 -4.55
C GLY A 130 12.21 7.86 -3.92
N PHE A 131 12.92 6.83 -4.38
CA PHE A 131 14.29 6.52 -3.95
C PHE A 131 15.34 6.84 -5.02
N ARG A 132 15.13 7.92 -5.78
CA ARG A 132 16.01 8.30 -6.91
C ARG A 132 17.39 8.76 -6.47
N ASP A 133 17.45 9.48 -5.35
CA ASP A 133 18.68 9.99 -4.73
C ASP A 133 19.50 8.83 -4.15
N ARG A 134 20.61 8.51 -4.82
CA ARG A 134 21.46 7.39 -4.44
C ARG A 134 22.17 7.65 -3.12
N ASP A 135 22.62 8.88 -2.88
CA ASP A 135 23.45 9.19 -1.71
C ASP A 135 22.60 9.14 -0.44
N ARG A 136 21.33 9.56 -0.55
CA ARG A 136 20.36 9.46 0.54
C ARG A 136 19.85 8.03 0.79
N PHE A 137 19.70 7.23 -0.27
CA PHE A 137 19.03 5.92 -0.20
C PHE A 137 19.93 4.76 -0.67
N GLU A 138 21.22 4.79 -0.36
CA GLU A 138 22.25 3.91 -0.94
C GLU A 138 21.86 2.41 -0.94
N ASP A 139 21.39 1.90 0.20
CA ASP A 139 21.00 0.49 0.36
C ASP A 139 19.81 0.11 -0.55
N ILE A 140 18.79 0.98 -0.61
CA ILE A 140 17.58 0.78 -1.42
C ILE A 140 17.94 0.93 -2.90
N ALA A 141 18.65 1.99 -3.27
CA ALA A 141 19.10 2.25 -4.63
C ALA A 141 19.94 1.08 -5.17
N THR A 142 20.86 0.54 -4.35
CA THR A 142 21.66 -0.63 -4.72
C THR A 142 20.81 -1.89 -4.93
N ALA A 143 19.77 -2.09 -4.12
CA ALA A 143 18.85 -3.20 -4.31
C ALA A 143 18.02 -3.05 -5.60
N LEU A 144 17.49 -1.86 -5.89
CA LEU A 144 16.70 -1.56 -7.09
C LEU A 144 17.54 -1.65 -8.37
N ASP A 145 18.77 -1.15 -8.35
CA ASP A 145 19.72 -1.29 -9.45
C ASP A 145 20.05 -2.77 -9.71
N SER A 146 20.21 -3.57 -8.65
CA SER A 146 20.45 -5.01 -8.78
C SER A 146 19.26 -5.75 -9.40
N LEU A 147 18.02 -5.35 -9.12
CA LEU A 147 16.83 -5.91 -9.77
C LEU A 147 16.81 -5.52 -11.26
N THR A 148 17.05 -4.24 -11.55
CA THR A 148 17.06 -3.68 -12.92
C THR A 148 18.11 -4.34 -13.81
N LYS A 149 19.33 -4.56 -13.29
CA LYS A 149 20.40 -5.24 -14.05
C LYS A 149 20.03 -6.65 -14.48
N TRP A 150 19.17 -7.32 -13.71
CA TRP A 150 18.73 -8.68 -14.02
C TRP A 150 17.55 -8.69 -15.00
N SER A 151 16.53 -7.90 -14.71
CA SER A 151 15.39 -7.71 -15.59
C SER A 151 15.02 -6.24 -15.55
N LYS A 152 15.12 -5.58 -16.70
CA LYS A 152 14.68 -4.20 -16.83
C LYS A 152 13.16 -4.15 -16.71
N PRO A 153 12.59 -3.22 -15.91
CA PRO A 153 11.15 -3.09 -15.86
C PRO A 153 10.57 -2.64 -17.20
N SER A 154 9.38 -3.15 -17.50
CA SER A 154 8.55 -2.75 -18.64
C SER A 154 7.55 -1.67 -18.22
N TYR A 155 7.16 -0.79 -19.14
CA TYR A 155 6.17 0.25 -18.87
C TYR A 155 4.87 -0.35 -18.29
N GLY A 156 4.38 0.21 -17.18
CA GLY A 156 3.20 -0.27 -16.45
C GLY A 156 3.44 -1.47 -15.54
N GLU A 157 4.68 -1.94 -15.44
CA GLU A 157 5.06 -2.97 -14.48
C GLU A 157 5.16 -2.39 -13.06
N HIS A 158 4.79 -3.19 -12.08
CA HIS A 158 4.80 -2.78 -10.67
C HIS A 158 5.36 -3.88 -9.78
N ILE A 159 6.04 -3.46 -8.70
CA ILE A 159 6.42 -4.34 -7.59
C ILE A 159 5.80 -3.83 -6.30
N ARG A 160 5.41 -4.73 -5.40
CA ARG A 160 4.95 -4.43 -4.05
C ARG A 160 5.77 -5.23 -3.06
N VAL A 161 6.48 -4.54 -2.18
CA VAL A 161 7.24 -5.11 -1.08
C VAL A 161 6.44 -4.97 0.19
N VAL A 162 5.98 -6.09 0.76
CA VAL A 162 5.32 -6.09 2.07
C VAL A 162 6.38 -5.88 3.15
N LEU A 163 6.08 -5.14 4.21
CA LEU A 163 6.99 -4.88 5.33
C LEU A 163 6.38 -5.32 6.67
N ALA A 164 5.06 -5.26 6.80
CA ALA A 164 4.34 -5.82 7.95
C ALA A 164 4.20 -7.36 7.83
N PRO A 165 4.33 -8.11 8.94
CA PRO A 165 4.16 -9.58 8.96
C PRO A 165 2.70 -10.04 8.75
#